data_AF-A0A3M1QQ49-F1
#
_entry.id   AF-A0A3M1QQ49-F1
#
_cell.length_a   1.000
_cell.length_b   1.000
_cell.length_c   1.000
_cell.angle_alpha   90.00
_cell.angle_beta   90.00
_cell.angle_gamma   90.00
#
_symmetry.space_group_name_H-M   'P 1'
#
loop_
_entity.id
_entity.type
_entity.pdbx_description
1 polymer ?
#
loop_
_entity_poly.entity_id
_entity_poly.type
_entity_poly.pdbx_seq_one_letter_code
_entity_poly.pdbx_strand_id
1 'polypeptide(L)'
;MQQHTHRASYDLIFFDCDSTLSRIEGIDELAKLKGKEWRVGLLTDKAMNGDLDLSEVYGKRLKAIRPTRGQLKAIEDRYWETMVPDAQAVIDALHFLGKKVFIISGGLAEPVRGFGRRLGVPLERIRAVEVEYNELSGDWWRYHEPQTETAQTYLDYNEGPLTISSGKPQIIRELAGDLPGRRLMVGDGMSDAATRDVVDLFVGFGGVVARERVKAVADIFIAENSLASIVPLAAGETGYTRVRGTVHQSVFERGMQQLCDGNLTIRVEALRQALKKAFEQHDD
;
A
#
# COMPACT_ATOMS: atom_id res chain seq x y z
N MET A 1 -27.01 -10.49 -31.45
CA MET A 1 -26.71 -10.70 -30.02
C MET A 1 -25.45 -9.90 -29.70
N GLN A 2 -25.59 -8.67 -29.23
CA GLN A 2 -24.46 -7.82 -28.85
C GLN A 2 -23.83 -8.41 -27.59
N GLN A 3 -22.62 -8.98 -27.71
CA GLN A 3 -21.79 -9.30 -26.55
C GLN A 3 -21.11 -8.00 -26.12
N HIS A 4 -21.77 -7.25 -25.23
CA HIS A 4 -21.09 -6.24 -24.43
C HIS A 4 -20.05 -6.96 -23.58
N THR A 5 -18.78 -6.91 -23.97
CA THR A 5 -17.67 -7.29 -23.08
C THR A 5 -17.52 -6.20 -22.02
N HIS A 6 -18.49 -6.12 -21.09
CA HIS A 6 -18.33 -5.40 -19.82
C HIS A 6 -17.20 -6.07 -19.07
N ARG A 7 -15.98 -5.53 -19.16
CA ARG A 7 -14.92 -5.98 -18.28
C ARG A 7 -15.21 -5.38 -16.91
N ALA A 8 -15.58 -6.24 -15.97
CA ALA A 8 -16.05 -5.85 -14.64
C ALA A 8 -15.03 -4.96 -13.94
N SER A 9 -15.48 -3.78 -13.50
CA SER A 9 -14.71 -2.89 -12.65
C SER A 9 -14.33 -3.58 -11.32
N TYR A 10 -13.21 -3.18 -10.72
CA TYR A 10 -12.81 -3.63 -9.38
C TYR A 10 -13.48 -2.75 -8.32
N ASP A 11 -13.99 -3.36 -7.25
CA ASP A 11 -14.80 -2.69 -6.24
C ASP A 11 -14.06 -2.54 -4.92
N LEU A 12 -13.21 -3.51 -4.59
CA LEU A 12 -12.38 -3.54 -3.38
C LEU A 12 -10.92 -3.31 -3.80
N ILE A 13 -10.35 -2.18 -3.42
CA ILE A 13 -9.00 -1.78 -3.80
C ILE A 13 -8.13 -1.76 -2.55
N PHE A 14 -7.11 -2.62 -2.53
CA PHE A 14 -6.18 -2.78 -1.42
C PHE A 14 -4.83 -2.19 -1.82
N PHE A 15 -4.25 -1.40 -0.92
CA PHE A 15 -2.93 -0.83 -1.09
C PHE A 15 -2.01 -1.28 0.04
N ASP A 16 -0.77 -1.60 -0.30
CA ASP A 16 0.32 -1.52 0.66
C ASP A 16 0.64 -0.07 1.02
N CYS A 17 1.31 0.14 2.15
CA CYS A 17 1.70 1.48 2.60
C CYS A 17 3.16 1.80 2.25
N ASP A 18 4.10 1.06 2.83
CA ASP A 18 5.53 1.24 2.64
C ASP A 18 5.89 0.97 1.18
N SER A 19 6.80 1.78 0.62
CA SER A 19 7.22 1.72 -0.79
C SER A 19 6.10 1.74 -1.85
N THR A 20 4.85 2.03 -1.47
CA THR A 20 3.65 1.96 -2.34
C THR A 20 2.79 3.22 -2.25
N LEU A 21 2.15 3.51 -1.11
CA LEU A 21 1.45 4.79 -0.89
C LEU A 21 2.43 5.89 -0.44
N SER A 22 3.53 5.49 0.19
CA SER A 22 4.63 6.37 0.58
C SER A 22 5.96 5.83 0.07
N ARG A 23 6.93 6.71 -0.18
CA ARG A 23 8.23 6.37 -0.81
C ARG A 23 9.26 5.82 0.17
N ILE A 24 8.87 5.57 1.41
CA ILE A 24 9.75 5.18 2.50
C ILE A 24 9.27 3.88 3.15
N GLU A 25 10.18 3.29 3.91
CA GLU A 25 9.95 2.17 4.82
C GLU A 25 9.93 2.71 6.25
N GLY A 26 8.78 2.68 6.93
CA GLY A 26 8.62 3.32 8.25
C GLY A 26 9.59 2.79 9.31
N ILE A 27 9.88 1.49 9.30
CA ILE A 27 10.83 0.86 10.23
C ILE A 27 12.28 1.31 9.93
N ASP A 28 12.62 1.50 8.66
CA ASP A 28 13.96 1.94 8.25
C ASP A 28 14.18 3.41 8.63
N GLU A 29 13.16 4.26 8.49
CA GLU A 29 13.20 5.64 8.96
C GLU A 29 13.43 5.73 10.48
N LEU A 30 12.79 4.85 11.26
CA LEU A 30 13.08 4.76 12.70
C LEU A 30 14.53 4.32 12.98
N ALA A 31 15.08 3.43 12.14
CA ALA A 31 16.47 3.00 12.26
C ALA A 31 17.46 4.12 11.94
N LYS A 32 17.15 4.99 10.97
CA LYS A 32 17.95 6.20 10.66
C LYS A 32 18.08 7.10 11.89
N LEU A 33 16.99 7.35 12.60
CA LEU A 33 16.99 8.14 13.84
C LEU A 33 17.88 7.57 14.96
N LYS A 34 18.23 6.28 14.87
CA LYS A 34 19.10 5.60 15.85
C LYS A 34 20.48 5.24 15.29
N GLY A 35 20.83 5.68 14.07
CA GLY A 35 22.09 5.34 13.40
C GLY A 35 22.22 3.85 13.04
N LYS A 36 21.11 3.14 12.83
CA LYS A 36 21.05 1.69 12.53
C LYS A 36 20.55 1.39 11.12
N GLU A 37 20.49 2.40 10.26
CA GLU A 37 19.95 2.34 8.89
C GLU A 37 20.48 1.15 8.10
N TRP A 38 21.81 1.00 8.00
CA TRP A 38 22.42 -0.03 7.16
C TRP A 38 21.98 -1.46 7.54
N ARG A 39 21.98 -1.76 8.84
CA ARG A 39 21.62 -3.10 9.33
C ARG A 39 20.13 -3.39 9.16
N VAL A 40 19.27 -2.40 9.40
CA VAL A 40 17.82 -2.58 9.32
C VAL A 40 17.38 -2.62 7.86
N GLY A 41 17.88 -1.70 7.02
CA GLY A 41 17.54 -1.65 5.59
C GLY A 41 17.95 -2.91 4.83
N LEU A 42 19.11 -3.51 5.15
CA LEU A 42 19.49 -4.80 4.55
C LEU A 42 18.51 -5.93 4.90
N LEU A 43 17.97 -5.94 6.12
CA LEU A 43 16.97 -6.94 6.51
C LEU A 43 15.63 -6.68 5.81
N THR A 44 15.24 -5.41 5.68
CA THR A 44 14.04 -4.99 4.94
C THR A 44 14.11 -5.41 3.49
N ASP A 45 15.21 -5.10 2.80
CA ASP A 45 15.38 -5.45 1.39
C ASP A 45 15.35 -6.96 1.16
N LYS A 46 16.08 -7.74 1.98
CA LYS A 46 16.04 -9.21 1.91
C LYS A 46 14.64 -9.77 2.14
N ALA A 47 13.89 -9.22 3.09
CA ALA A 47 12.53 -9.69 3.36
C ALA A 47 11.56 -9.34 2.24
N MET A 48 11.59 -8.11 1.72
CA MET A 48 10.71 -7.67 0.63
C MET A 48 11.04 -8.35 -0.71
N ASN A 49 12.30 -8.74 -0.94
CA ASN A 49 12.70 -9.59 -2.05
C ASN A 49 12.38 -11.08 -1.81
N GLY A 50 11.96 -11.48 -0.61
CA GLY A 50 11.64 -12.87 -0.27
C GLY A 50 12.88 -13.77 -0.06
N ASP A 51 14.04 -13.19 0.24
CA ASP A 51 15.25 -13.92 0.63
C ASP A 51 15.27 -14.29 2.13
N LEU A 52 14.48 -13.58 2.94
CA LEU A 52 14.25 -13.86 4.36
C LEU A 52 12.75 -13.82 4.65
N ASP A 53 12.30 -14.62 5.61
CA ASP A 53 10.93 -14.47 6.10
C ASP A 53 10.81 -13.19 6.94
N LEU A 54 9.71 -12.46 6.74
CA LEU A 54 9.38 -11.26 7.52
C LEU A 54 9.43 -11.53 9.03
N SER A 55 8.95 -12.69 9.50
CA SER A 55 8.90 -13.03 10.93
C SER A 55 10.29 -13.15 11.55
N GLU A 56 11.26 -13.65 10.80
CA GLU A 56 12.63 -13.81 11.26
C GLU A 56 13.35 -12.47 11.45
N VAL A 57 12.90 -11.43 10.76
CA VAL A 57 13.54 -10.11 10.75
C VAL A 57 12.75 -9.05 11.50
N TYR A 58 11.42 -9.17 11.60
CA TYR A 58 10.55 -8.14 12.15
C TYR A 58 10.93 -7.77 13.59
N GLY A 59 10.89 -8.77 14.48
CA GLY A 59 11.28 -8.59 15.88
C GLY A 59 12.74 -8.17 16.04
N LYS A 60 13.65 -8.61 15.15
CA LYS A 60 15.06 -8.19 15.18
C LYS A 60 15.22 -6.70 14.84
N ARG A 61 14.47 -6.19 13.85
CA ARG A 61 14.45 -4.78 13.48
C ARG A 61 13.91 -3.92 14.63
N LEU A 62 12.75 -4.26 15.20
CA LEU A 62 12.16 -3.49 16.29
C LEU A 62 12.97 -3.52 17.58
N LYS A 63 13.50 -4.69 17.98
CA LYS A 63 14.40 -4.81 19.16
C LYS A 63 15.67 -3.98 19.00
N ALA A 64 16.18 -3.83 17.78
CA ALA A 64 17.33 -2.98 17.53
C ALA A 64 16.97 -1.49 17.67
N ILE A 65 15.78 -1.07 17.25
CA ILE A 65 15.37 0.34 17.22
C ILE A 65 14.90 0.81 18.60
N ARG A 66 14.03 0.02 19.26
CA ARG A 66 13.25 0.40 20.45
C ARG A 66 12.59 1.78 20.27
N PRO A 67 11.63 1.91 19.33
CA PRO A 67 11.03 3.19 19.03
C PRO A 67 10.21 3.71 20.21
N THR A 68 10.07 5.04 20.30
CA THR A 68 9.12 5.68 21.21
C THR A 68 7.85 6.11 20.47
N ARG A 69 6.76 6.37 21.21
CA ARG A 69 5.51 6.91 20.63
C ARG A 69 5.72 8.21 19.86
N GLY A 70 6.55 9.12 20.38
CA GLY A 70 6.89 10.36 19.68
C GLY A 70 7.57 10.11 18.33
N GLN A 71 8.41 9.08 18.23
CA GLN A 71 9.04 8.71 16.97
C GLN A 71 8.04 8.13 15.97
N LEU A 72 7.01 7.41 16.43
CA LEU A 72 5.95 6.93 15.54
C LEU A 72 5.14 8.07 14.93
N LYS A 73 4.83 9.11 15.72
CA LYS A 73 4.17 10.30 15.17
C LYS A 73 5.01 10.96 14.07
N ALA A 74 6.32 11.03 14.24
CA ALA A 74 7.21 11.54 13.20
C ALA A 74 7.18 10.67 11.93
N ILE A 75 7.00 9.34 12.05
CA ILE A 75 6.82 8.46 10.88
C ILE A 75 5.50 8.76 10.15
N GLU A 76 4.41 9.05 10.86
CA GLU A 76 3.15 9.46 10.22
C GLU A 76 3.33 10.69 9.34
N ASP A 77 4.03 11.71 9.87
CA ASP A 77 4.31 12.94 9.12
C ASP A 77 5.26 12.69 7.95
N ARG A 78 6.28 11.85 8.15
CA ARG A 78 7.17 11.40 7.06
C ARG A 78 6.40 10.70 5.96
N TYR A 79 5.45 9.81 6.28
CA TYR A 79 4.64 9.14 5.27
C TYR A 79 3.88 10.13 4.40
N TRP A 80 3.33 11.18 5.01
CA TRP A 80 2.65 12.26 4.31
C TRP A 80 3.59 13.09 3.44
N GLU A 81 4.72 13.53 3.98
CA GLU A 81 5.74 14.31 3.25
C GLU A 81 6.32 13.55 2.05
N THR A 82 6.40 12.23 2.18
CA THR A 82 7.03 11.35 1.18
C THR A 82 6.03 10.51 0.40
N MET A 83 4.76 10.92 0.41
CA MET A 83 3.70 10.27 -0.36
C MET A 83 4.12 10.05 -1.83
N VAL A 84 3.74 8.91 -2.38
CA VAL A 84 3.96 8.61 -3.80
C VAL A 84 3.10 9.56 -4.65
N PRO A 85 3.62 10.06 -5.78
CA PRO A 85 2.86 10.92 -6.67
C PRO A 85 1.47 10.34 -7.01
N ASP A 86 0.49 11.23 -7.03
CA ASP A 86 -0.93 10.95 -7.26
C ASP A 86 -1.66 10.13 -6.18
N ALA A 87 -1.02 9.65 -5.10
CA ALA A 87 -1.69 8.77 -4.12
C ALA A 87 -2.99 9.36 -3.54
N GLN A 88 -2.97 10.62 -3.09
CA GLN A 88 -4.19 11.31 -2.61
C GLN A 88 -5.25 11.43 -3.71
N ALA A 89 -4.86 11.91 -4.90
CA ALA A 89 -5.79 12.11 -6.01
C ALA A 89 -6.43 10.79 -6.49
N VAL A 90 -5.66 9.70 -6.46
CA VAL A 90 -6.12 8.34 -6.78
C VAL A 90 -7.13 7.87 -5.75
N ILE A 91 -6.84 7.99 -4.45
CA ILE A 91 -7.77 7.59 -3.38
C ILE A 91 -9.08 8.39 -3.48
N ASP A 92 -8.98 9.71 -3.70
CA ASP A 92 -10.16 10.57 -3.86
C ASP A 92 -11.00 10.15 -5.08
N ALA A 93 -10.35 9.87 -6.22
CA ALA A 93 -11.04 9.40 -7.43
C ALA A 93 -11.69 8.03 -7.23
N LEU A 94 -11.04 7.10 -6.53
CA LEU A 94 -11.60 5.79 -6.19
C LEU A 94 -12.83 5.93 -5.30
N HIS A 95 -12.79 6.79 -4.28
CA HIS A 95 -13.96 7.09 -3.44
C HIS A 95 -15.10 7.72 -4.24
N PHE A 96 -14.81 8.71 -5.09
CA PHE A 96 -15.79 9.32 -5.98
C PHE A 96 -16.47 8.29 -6.89
N LEU A 97 -15.71 7.31 -7.37
CA LEU A 97 -16.19 6.20 -8.18
C LEU A 97 -16.95 5.13 -7.37
N GLY A 98 -17.08 5.28 -6.06
CA GLY A 98 -17.80 4.35 -5.18
C GLY A 98 -17.00 3.09 -4.83
N LYS A 99 -15.67 3.14 -4.97
CA LYS A 99 -14.78 2.03 -4.64
C LYS A 99 -14.48 2.01 -3.14
N LYS A 100 -14.32 0.81 -2.59
CA LYS A 100 -13.90 0.62 -1.20
C LYS A 100 -12.39 0.49 -1.17
N VAL A 101 -11.72 1.49 -0.60
CA VAL A 101 -10.26 1.51 -0.45
C VAL A 101 -9.88 0.93 0.92
N PHE A 102 -8.83 0.12 0.94
CA PHE A 102 -8.25 -0.51 2.11
C PHE A 102 -6.72 -0.33 2.10
N ILE A 103 -6.13 -0.29 3.29
CA ILE A 103 -4.67 -0.28 3.46
C ILE A 103 -4.26 -1.48 4.30
N ILE A 104 -3.32 -2.28 3.78
CA ILE A 104 -2.77 -3.45 4.46
C ILE A 104 -1.25 -3.34 4.46
N SER A 105 -0.65 -3.13 5.62
CA SER A 105 0.80 -2.89 5.73
C SER A 105 1.46 -3.80 6.76
N GLY A 106 2.72 -4.19 6.50
CA GLY A 106 3.60 -4.76 7.52
C GLY A 106 4.18 -3.70 8.47
N GLY A 107 3.99 -2.42 8.17
CA GLY A 107 4.40 -1.29 8.99
C GLY A 107 3.63 -1.17 10.30
N LEU A 108 4.02 -0.18 11.11
CA LEU A 108 3.51 0.04 12.45
C LEU A 108 2.11 0.67 12.42
N ALA A 109 1.18 0.14 13.23
CA ALA A 109 -0.23 0.48 13.13
C ALA A 109 -0.55 1.95 13.36
N GLU A 110 0.05 2.60 14.36
CA GLU A 110 -0.22 4.01 14.66
C GLU A 110 0.13 4.95 13.49
N PRO A 111 1.37 4.94 12.94
CA PRO A 111 1.73 5.75 11.77
C PRO A 111 0.87 5.45 10.53
N VAL A 112 0.65 4.16 10.22
CA VAL A 112 -0.11 3.76 9.03
C VAL A 112 -1.57 4.19 9.13
N ARG A 113 -2.20 4.05 10.31
CA ARG A 113 -3.56 4.51 10.56
C ARG A 113 -3.68 6.02 10.49
N GLY A 114 -2.73 6.74 11.07
CA GLY A 114 -2.69 8.20 11.00
C GLY A 114 -2.59 8.70 9.57
N PHE A 115 -1.67 8.13 8.79
CA PHE A 115 -1.49 8.44 7.38
C PHE A 115 -2.72 8.06 6.53
N GLY A 116 -3.22 6.83 6.67
CA GLY A 116 -4.40 6.37 5.93
C GLY A 116 -5.67 7.18 6.23
N ARG A 117 -5.85 7.62 7.49
CA ARG A 117 -6.96 8.52 7.85
C ARG A 117 -6.83 9.88 7.18
N ARG A 118 -5.61 10.44 7.08
CA ARG A 118 -5.36 11.71 6.36
C ARG A 118 -5.67 11.57 4.87
N LEU A 119 -5.41 10.40 4.28
CA LEU A 119 -5.79 10.05 2.91
C LEU A 119 -7.31 9.85 2.73
N GLY A 120 -8.10 9.80 3.81
CA GLY A 120 -9.54 9.59 3.76
C GLY A 120 -9.97 8.11 3.82
N VAL A 121 -9.06 7.19 4.13
CA VAL A 121 -9.39 5.76 4.31
C VAL A 121 -9.93 5.53 5.73
N PRO A 122 -11.13 4.92 5.89
CA PRO A 122 -11.69 4.63 7.21
C PRO A 122 -10.79 3.69 8.03
N LEU A 123 -10.65 3.94 9.34
CA LEU A 123 -9.76 3.17 10.22
C LEU A 123 -10.09 1.67 10.24
N GLU A 124 -11.37 1.32 10.13
CA GLU A 124 -11.84 -0.07 10.06
C GLU A 124 -11.35 -0.81 8.80
N ARG A 125 -10.92 -0.08 7.76
CA ARG A 125 -10.35 -0.60 6.51
C ARG A 125 -8.82 -0.56 6.46
N ILE A 126 -8.19 -0.21 7.58
CA ILE A 126 -6.73 -0.18 7.71
C ILE A 126 -6.30 -1.33 8.63
N ARG A 127 -5.34 -2.13 8.17
CA ARG A 127 -4.69 -3.19 8.96
C ARG A 127 -3.18 -3.04 8.86
N ALA A 128 -2.54 -3.05 10.01
CA ALA A 128 -1.11 -2.87 10.19
C ALA A 128 -0.67 -3.58 11.49
N VAL A 129 0.62 -3.68 11.73
CA VAL A 129 1.15 -4.43 12.89
C VAL A 129 0.96 -3.62 14.17
N GLU A 130 0.19 -4.18 15.11
CA GLU A 130 0.00 -3.60 16.43
C GLU A 130 1.28 -3.72 17.26
N VAL A 131 1.58 -2.67 18.03
CA VAL A 131 2.71 -2.62 18.93
C VAL A 131 2.26 -2.38 20.36
N GLU A 132 2.92 -3.04 21.29
CA GLU A 132 2.73 -2.89 22.72
C GLU A 132 3.83 -2.01 23.32
N TYR A 133 3.44 -1.09 24.19
CA TYR A 133 4.36 -0.18 24.86
C TYR A 133 4.57 -0.59 26.30
N ASN A 134 5.78 -0.38 26.78
CA ASN A 134 6.04 -0.49 28.20
C ASN A 134 5.60 0.82 28.86
N GLU A 135 4.41 0.83 29.45
CA GLU A 135 3.87 2.00 30.17
C GLU A 135 4.73 2.43 31.37
N LEU A 136 5.60 1.55 31.89
CA LEU A 136 6.56 1.83 32.96
C LEU A 136 7.90 2.38 32.44
N SER A 137 8.10 2.40 31.12
CA SER A 137 9.26 3.03 30.51
C SER A 137 8.92 4.49 30.18
N GLY A 138 9.68 5.43 30.75
CA GLY A 138 9.35 6.86 30.78
C GLY A 138 9.29 7.36 32.23
N ASP A 139 9.10 8.67 32.42
CA ASP A 139 8.93 9.28 33.74
C ASP A 139 7.50 9.01 34.26
N TRP A 140 7.13 7.75 34.45
CA TRP A 140 5.78 7.31 34.87
C TRP A 140 5.31 7.94 36.19
N TRP A 141 6.25 8.43 37.02
CA TRP A 141 5.97 9.19 38.24
C TRP A 141 5.52 10.65 37.97
N ARG A 142 5.61 11.14 36.74
CA ARG A 142 5.19 12.49 36.29
C ARG A 142 3.92 12.44 35.42
N TYR A 143 2.95 11.62 35.81
CA TYR A 143 1.68 11.41 35.11
C TYR A 143 0.82 12.67 34.88
N HIS A 144 1.12 13.80 35.55
CA HIS A 144 0.44 15.09 35.32
C HIS A 144 1.04 15.92 34.17
N GLU A 145 2.16 15.50 33.58
CA GLU A 145 2.84 16.21 32.49
C GLU A 145 2.60 15.49 31.14
N PRO A 146 1.86 16.09 30.19
CA PRO A 146 1.54 15.47 28.88
C PRO A 146 2.76 15.06 28.05
N GLN A 147 3.92 15.63 28.34
CA GLN A 147 5.18 15.36 27.64
C GLN A 147 5.72 13.94 27.95
N THR A 148 5.28 13.31 29.04
CA THR A 148 5.77 12.00 29.51
C THR A 148 5.23 10.82 28.70
N GLU A 149 4.08 10.96 28.03
CA GLU A 149 3.50 9.91 27.17
C GLU A 149 4.37 9.65 25.92
N THR A 150 5.11 10.65 25.45
CA THR A 150 5.97 10.54 24.26
C THR A 150 7.26 9.74 24.51
N ALA A 151 7.63 9.56 25.78
CA ALA A 151 8.84 8.86 26.23
C ALA A 151 8.65 7.36 26.39
N GLN A 152 7.41 6.85 26.28
CA GLN A 152 7.11 5.42 26.36
C GLN A 152 7.86 4.65 25.29
N THR A 153 8.65 3.67 25.73
CA THR A 153 9.45 2.80 24.87
C THR A 153 8.70 1.54 24.51
N TYR A 154 8.93 1.09 23.28
CA TYR A 154 8.46 -0.18 22.75
C TYR A 154 8.81 -1.38 23.66
N LEU A 155 7.81 -2.21 23.97
CA LEU A 155 7.97 -3.46 24.71
C LEU A 155 8.02 -4.66 23.77
N ASP A 156 6.97 -4.83 22.97
CA ASP A 156 6.81 -5.94 22.04
C ASP A 156 5.84 -5.61 20.90
N TYR A 157 5.66 -6.53 19.95
CA TYR A 157 4.69 -6.42 18.87
C TYR A 157 3.75 -7.62 18.87
N ASN A 158 2.53 -7.43 18.36
CA ASN A 158 1.61 -8.53 18.23
C ASN A 158 2.01 -9.37 17.03
N GLU A 159 2.55 -10.56 17.29
CA GLU A 159 2.75 -11.56 16.24
C GLU A 159 1.41 -11.84 15.55
N GLY A 160 1.44 -11.90 14.22
CA GLY A 160 0.23 -12.05 13.44
C GLY A 160 0.49 -12.10 11.94
N PRO A 161 -0.58 -12.16 11.13
CA PRO A 161 -0.47 -12.35 9.68
C PRO A 161 0.40 -11.28 8.99
N LEU A 162 0.40 -10.04 9.49
CA LEU A 162 1.17 -8.94 8.90
C LEU A 162 2.66 -8.93 9.28
N THR A 163 3.07 -9.87 10.14
CA THR A 163 4.47 -10.04 10.55
C THR A 163 5.16 -11.19 9.81
N ILE A 164 4.45 -11.90 8.93
CA ILE A 164 4.97 -12.97 8.07
C ILE A 164 4.77 -12.61 6.60
N SER A 165 5.57 -13.19 5.72
CA SER A 165 5.52 -12.87 4.29
C SER A 165 4.20 -13.30 3.62
N SER A 166 3.47 -14.27 4.18
CA SER A 166 2.28 -14.85 3.55
C SER A 166 0.95 -14.50 4.24
N GLY A 167 0.89 -13.50 5.11
CA GLY A 167 -0.32 -13.22 5.89
C GLY A 167 -1.22 -12.09 5.38
N LYS A 168 -0.78 -11.23 4.45
CA LYS A 168 -1.66 -10.29 3.72
C LYS A 168 -2.89 -10.97 3.07
N PRO A 169 -2.80 -12.18 2.48
CA PRO A 169 -3.95 -12.90 1.96
C PRO A 169 -5.04 -13.19 2.99
N GLN A 170 -4.66 -13.51 4.24
CA GLN A 170 -5.62 -13.71 5.32
C GLN A 170 -6.36 -12.41 5.64
N ILE A 171 -5.62 -11.30 5.75
CA ILE A 171 -6.19 -9.99 6.05
C ILE A 171 -7.14 -9.51 4.95
N ILE A 172 -6.82 -9.76 3.67
CA ILE A 172 -7.76 -9.47 2.56
C ILE A 172 -9.06 -10.25 2.72
N ARG A 173 -9.00 -11.54 3.07
CA ARG A 173 -10.22 -12.34 3.29
C ARG A 173 -11.05 -11.80 4.46
N GLU A 174 -10.41 -11.40 5.56
CA GLU A 174 -11.07 -10.83 6.73
C GLU A 174 -11.72 -9.47 6.43
N LEU A 175 -10.99 -8.56 5.76
CA LEU A 175 -11.49 -7.21 5.42
C LEU A 175 -12.54 -7.24 4.32
N ALA A 176 -12.37 -8.09 3.31
CA ALA A 176 -13.35 -8.26 2.25
C ALA A 176 -14.61 -8.93 2.80
N GLY A 177 -14.49 -9.94 3.67
CA GLY A 177 -15.62 -10.71 4.18
C GLY A 177 -16.56 -11.14 3.04
N ASP A 178 -17.85 -10.85 3.21
CA ASP A 178 -18.90 -11.09 2.23
C ASP A 178 -19.15 -9.89 1.29
N LEU A 179 -18.28 -8.88 1.29
CA LEU A 179 -18.44 -7.74 0.39
C LEU A 179 -18.37 -8.21 -1.07
N PRO A 180 -19.40 -7.91 -1.87
CA PRO A 180 -19.39 -8.28 -3.27
C PRO A 180 -18.40 -7.42 -4.05
N GLY A 181 -17.94 -7.97 -5.16
CA GLY A 181 -17.14 -7.24 -6.14
C GLY A 181 -15.72 -7.77 -6.29
N ARG A 182 -15.07 -7.33 -7.37
CA ARG A 182 -13.72 -7.77 -7.72
C ARG A 182 -12.67 -7.04 -6.88
N ARG A 183 -11.57 -7.73 -6.60
CA ARG A 183 -10.50 -7.30 -5.70
C ARG A 183 -9.25 -6.95 -6.48
N LEU A 184 -8.69 -5.77 -6.23
CA LEU A 184 -7.43 -5.31 -6.79
C LEU A 184 -6.45 -5.07 -5.65
N MET A 185 -5.26 -5.67 -5.70
CA MET A 185 -4.16 -5.38 -4.75
C MET A 185 -3.04 -4.62 -5.45
N VAL A 186 -2.51 -3.59 -4.80
CA VAL A 186 -1.34 -2.81 -5.23
C VAL A 186 -0.27 -2.89 -4.14
N GLY A 187 0.95 -3.32 -4.49
CA GLY A 187 2.07 -3.36 -3.54
C GLY A 187 3.41 -3.63 -4.23
N ASP A 188 4.52 -3.34 -3.56
CA ASP A 188 5.87 -3.45 -4.13
C ASP A 188 6.58 -4.77 -3.78
N GLY A 189 6.16 -5.45 -2.70
CA GLY A 189 6.91 -6.55 -2.09
C GLY A 189 6.40 -7.95 -2.41
N MET A 190 7.21 -8.96 -2.10
CA MET A 190 6.79 -10.37 -2.20
C MET A 190 5.65 -10.73 -1.24
N SER A 191 5.50 -9.99 -0.14
CA SER A 191 4.35 -10.17 0.77
C SER A 191 3.02 -9.78 0.12
N ASP A 192 3.04 -8.81 -0.77
CA ASP A 192 1.89 -8.40 -1.57
C ASP A 192 1.63 -9.39 -2.70
N ALA A 193 2.70 -9.87 -3.34
CA ALA A 193 2.59 -10.89 -4.38
C ALA A 193 1.91 -12.18 -3.89
N ALA A 194 2.05 -12.53 -2.61
CA ALA A 194 1.35 -13.66 -2.01
C ALA A 194 -0.19 -13.52 -2.04
N THR A 195 -0.72 -12.32 -2.23
CA THR A 195 -2.17 -12.06 -2.31
C THR A 195 -2.81 -12.50 -3.63
N ARG A 196 -2.00 -12.84 -4.64
CA ARG A 196 -2.47 -13.14 -5.99
C ARG A 196 -3.57 -14.19 -6.05
N ASP A 197 -3.54 -15.18 -5.15
CA ASP A 197 -4.55 -16.25 -5.11
C ASP A 197 -5.87 -15.84 -4.44
N VAL A 198 -5.95 -14.63 -3.86
CA VAL A 198 -7.15 -14.13 -3.17
C VAL A 198 -7.72 -12.83 -3.77
N VAL A 199 -7.06 -12.30 -4.79
CA VAL A 199 -7.48 -11.11 -5.54
C VAL A 199 -7.67 -11.42 -7.02
N ASP A 200 -8.47 -10.60 -7.70
CA ASP A 200 -8.72 -10.74 -9.13
C ASP A 200 -7.65 -10.08 -10.00
N LEU A 201 -6.87 -9.16 -9.41
CA LEU A 201 -5.75 -8.49 -10.06
C LEU A 201 -4.71 -8.08 -9.02
N PHE A 202 -3.48 -8.56 -9.18
CA PHE A 202 -2.33 -8.05 -8.44
C PHE A 202 -1.47 -7.12 -9.32
N VAL A 203 -1.33 -5.88 -8.87
CA VAL A 203 -0.51 -4.84 -9.48
C VAL A 203 0.77 -4.67 -8.65
N GLY A 204 1.90 -5.11 -9.21
CA GLY A 204 3.22 -4.88 -8.63
C GLY A 204 3.65 -3.44 -8.87
N PHE A 205 3.94 -2.69 -7.81
CA PHE A 205 4.38 -1.31 -7.89
C PHE A 205 5.89 -1.20 -7.72
N GLY A 206 6.60 -0.94 -8.81
CA GLY A 206 8.05 -0.77 -8.86
C GLY A 206 8.51 0.69 -8.89
N GLY A 207 7.59 1.65 -8.74
CA GLY A 207 7.89 3.08 -8.87
C GLY A 207 8.85 3.61 -7.81
N VAL A 208 8.92 2.97 -6.64
CA VAL A 208 9.85 3.32 -5.56
C VAL A 208 11.04 2.36 -5.56
N VAL A 209 10.78 1.05 -5.47
CA VAL A 209 11.79 0.00 -5.56
C VAL A 209 11.34 -1.04 -6.59
N ALA A 210 12.09 -1.17 -7.67
CA ALA A 210 11.81 -2.19 -8.68
C ALA A 210 12.37 -3.56 -8.25
N ARG A 211 11.49 -4.48 -7.85
CA ARG A 211 11.86 -5.84 -7.43
C ARG A 211 11.59 -6.85 -8.55
N GLU A 212 12.64 -7.49 -9.06
CA GLU A 212 12.53 -8.42 -10.19
C GLU A 212 11.62 -9.63 -9.89
N ARG A 213 11.64 -10.15 -8.65
CA ARG A 213 10.75 -11.25 -8.25
C ARG A 213 9.28 -10.84 -8.28
N VAL A 214 8.96 -9.61 -7.85
CA VAL A 214 7.59 -9.08 -7.89
C VAL A 214 7.17 -8.83 -9.33
N LYS A 215 8.04 -8.24 -10.15
CA LYS A 215 7.82 -8.06 -11.58
C LYS A 215 7.56 -9.39 -12.31
N ALA A 216 8.24 -10.47 -11.92
CA ALA A 216 8.06 -11.79 -12.52
C ALA A 216 6.69 -12.42 -12.20
N VAL A 217 6.08 -12.08 -11.06
CA VAL A 217 4.82 -12.69 -10.60
C VAL A 217 3.59 -11.82 -10.78
N ALA A 218 3.75 -10.49 -10.83
CA ALA A 218 2.66 -9.54 -10.98
C ALA A 218 1.86 -9.73 -12.28
N ASP A 219 0.56 -9.46 -12.24
CA ASP A 219 -0.29 -9.48 -13.43
C ASP A 219 -0.06 -8.22 -14.27
N ILE A 220 0.13 -7.08 -13.59
CA ILE A 220 0.63 -5.82 -14.11
C ILE A 220 1.76 -5.33 -13.21
N PHE A 221 2.85 -4.85 -13.81
CA PHE A 221 3.93 -4.18 -13.09
C PHE A 221 4.06 -2.73 -13.56
N ILE A 222 3.94 -1.78 -12.64
CA ILE A 222 4.09 -0.33 -12.85
C ILE A 222 5.52 0.05 -12.46
N ALA A 223 6.36 0.45 -13.41
CA ALA A 223 7.73 0.87 -13.10
C ALA A 223 7.85 2.37 -12.79
N GLU A 224 6.84 3.16 -13.13
CA GLU A 224 6.84 4.61 -12.95
C GLU A 224 6.48 5.00 -11.52
N ASN A 225 7.10 6.07 -10.99
CA ASN A 225 6.80 6.62 -9.66
C ASN A 225 5.50 7.43 -9.65
N SER A 226 4.37 6.80 -9.97
CA SER A 226 3.04 7.41 -9.90
C SER A 226 1.97 6.33 -9.79
N LEU A 227 0.95 6.60 -8.99
CA LEU A 227 -0.21 5.71 -8.83
C LEU A 227 -1.36 6.04 -9.79
N ALA A 228 -1.23 7.04 -10.67
CA ALA A 228 -2.34 7.51 -11.50
C ALA A 228 -2.97 6.38 -12.34
N SER A 229 -2.15 5.46 -12.86
CA SER A 229 -2.57 4.26 -13.60
C SER A 229 -3.57 3.36 -12.85
N ILE A 230 -3.64 3.43 -11.52
CA ILE A 230 -4.55 2.59 -10.73
C ILE A 230 -6.03 2.94 -11.00
N VAL A 231 -6.36 4.22 -11.25
CA VAL A 231 -7.75 4.64 -11.48
C VAL A 231 -8.34 4.00 -12.74
N PRO A 232 -7.73 4.11 -13.94
CA PRO A 232 -8.23 3.45 -15.14
C PRO A 232 -8.19 1.92 -15.03
N LEU A 233 -7.19 1.34 -14.36
CA LEU A 233 -7.14 -0.11 -14.12
C LEU A 233 -8.32 -0.60 -13.25
N ALA A 234 -8.68 0.16 -12.22
CA ALA A 234 -9.77 -0.17 -11.32
C ALA A 234 -11.15 0.03 -11.97
N ALA A 235 -11.33 1.14 -12.69
CA ALA A 235 -12.66 1.63 -13.07
C ALA A 235 -13.01 1.44 -14.55
N GLY A 236 -12.00 1.27 -15.42
CA GLY A 236 -12.18 1.13 -16.86
C GLY A 236 -12.92 2.31 -17.49
N GLU A 237 -13.39 2.11 -18.73
CA GLU A 237 -14.10 3.12 -19.53
C GLU A 237 -15.34 3.69 -18.81
N THR A 238 -16.12 2.84 -18.14
CA THR A 238 -17.29 3.28 -17.36
C THR A 238 -16.91 4.23 -16.23
N GLY A 239 -15.71 4.07 -15.66
CA GLY A 239 -15.15 5.00 -14.70
C GLY A 239 -14.83 6.35 -15.33
N TYR A 240 -14.26 6.34 -16.54
CA TYR A 240 -13.92 7.56 -17.26
C TYR A 240 -15.14 8.44 -17.52
N THR A 241 -16.25 7.84 -18.00
CA THR A 241 -17.51 8.57 -18.23
C THR A 241 -18.00 9.29 -16.97
N ARG A 242 -17.78 8.71 -15.78
CA ARG A 242 -18.21 9.29 -14.50
C ARG A 242 -17.29 10.41 -14.01
N VAL A 243 -15.98 10.33 -14.27
CA VAL A 243 -15.03 11.38 -13.84
C VAL A 243 -14.95 12.55 -14.81
N ARG A 244 -15.40 12.40 -16.06
CA ARG A 244 -15.36 13.47 -17.07
C ARG A 244 -16.10 14.72 -16.59
N GLY A 245 -15.44 15.87 -16.67
CA GLY A 245 -15.93 17.16 -16.18
C GLY A 245 -15.80 17.37 -14.67
N THR A 246 -15.19 16.43 -13.94
CA THR A 246 -14.92 16.54 -12.50
C THR A 246 -13.44 16.81 -12.23
N VAL A 247 -13.10 17.14 -10.98
CA VAL A 247 -11.71 17.29 -10.54
C VAL A 247 -10.87 16.02 -10.70
N HIS A 248 -11.51 14.85 -10.78
CA HIS A 248 -10.86 13.54 -10.91
C HIS A 248 -10.51 13.16 -12.36
N GLN A 249 -10.97 13.93 -13.35
CA GLN A 249 -10.66 13.66 -14.76
C GLN A 249 -9.14 13.64 -15.00
N SER A 250 -8.42 14.63 -14.45
CA SER A 250 -7.00 14.81 -14.72
C SER A 250 -6.14 13.62 -14.25
N VAL A 251 -6.43 13.03 -13.08
CA VAL A 251 -5.68 11.87 -12.58
C VAL A 251 -6.01 10.62 -13.39
N PHE A 252 -7.25 10.50 -13.86
CA PHE A 252 -7.65 9.42 -14.74
C PHE A 252 -6.90 9.49 -16.07
N GLU A 253 -6.87 10.66 -16.72
CA GLU A 253 -6.17 10.89 -17.99
C GLU A 253 -4.66 10.70 -17.88
N ARG A 254 -4.03 11.14 -16.78
CA ARG A 254 -2.61 10.83 -16.53
C ARG A 254 -2.39 9.32 -16.42
N GLY A 255 -3.24 8.62 -15.69
CA GLY A 255 -3.17 7.17 -15.58
C GLY A 255 -3.33 6.47 -16.92
N MET A 256 -4.24 6.97 -17.76
CA MET A 256 -4.45 6.48 -19.13
C MET A 256 -3.22 6.66 -20.00
N GLN A 257 -2.63 7.85 -19.96
CA GLN A 257 -1.41 8.15 -20.69
C GLN A 257 -0.27 7.20 -20.29
N GLN A 258 -0.06 7.00 -18.98
CA GLN A 258 0.92 6.04 -18.46
C GLN A 258 0.67 4.61 -18.96
N LEU A 259 -0.60 4.19 -19.04
CA LEU A 259 -0.98 2.90 -19.60
C LEU A 259 -0.61 2.75 -21.08
N CYS A 260 -0.69 3.84 -21.85
CA CYS A 260 -0.36 3.87 -23.29
C CYS A 260 1.15 4.00 -23.57
N ASP A 261 1.87 4.76 -22.75
CA ASP A 261 3.31 5.06 -22.94
C ASP A 261 4.21 3.82 -22.79
N GLY A 262 3.65 2.68 -22.36
CA GLY A 262 4.33 1.38 -22.42
C GLY A 262 5.32 1.12 -21.27
N ASN A 263 5.37 1.98 -20.26
CA ASN A 263 6.18 1.80 -19.04
C ASN A 263 5.62 0.74 -18.08
N LEU A 264 4.76 -0.15 -18.57
CA LEU A 264 4.15 -1.24 -17.82
C LEU A 264 4.46 -2.60 -18.42
N THR A 265 4.76 -3.54 -17.54
CA THR A 265 4.80 -4.96 -17.92
C THR A 265 3.43 -5.58 -17.62
N ILE A 266 2.66 -5.87 -18.66
CA ILE A 266 1.40 -6.61 -18.55
C ILE A 266 1.67 -8.06 -18.90
N ARG A 267 1.50 -8.97 -17.93
CA ARG A 267 1.76 -10.40 -18.09
C ARG A 267 0.56 -11.13 -18.69
N VAL A 268 -0.65 -10.70 -18.36
CA VAL A 268 -1.89 -11.33 -18.82
C VAL A 268 -2.24 -10.79 -20.20
N GLU A 269 -2.06 -11.59 -21.26
CA GLU A 269 -2.28 -11.12 -22.65
C GLU A 269 -3.72 -10.66 -22.90
N ALA A 270 -4.71 -11.36 -22.33
CA ALA A 270 -6.10 -10.89 -22.35
C ALA A 270 -6.26 -9.53 -21.67
N LEU A 271 -5.48 -9.25 -20.61
CA LEU A 271 -5.49 -7.95 -19.91
C LEU A 271 -4.96 -6.86 -20.82
N ARG A 272 -3.81 -7.10 -21.45
CA ARG A 272 -3.19 -6.22 -22.44
C ARG A 272 -4.14 -5.89 -23.59
N GLN A 273 -4.76 -6.90 -24.20
CA GLN A 273 -5.65 -6.69 -25.35
C GLN A 273 -6.87 -5.85 -25.00
N ALA A 274 -7.52 -6.08 -23.85
CA ALA A 274 -8.68 -5.27 -23.51
C ALA A 274 -8.33 -3.90 -22.90
N LEU A 275 -7.12 -3.68 -22.37
CA LEU A 275 -6.64 -2.33 -22.08
C LEU A 275 -6.41 -1.54 -23.37
N LYS A 276 -5.75 -2.14 -24.38
CA LYS A 276 -5.59 -1.51 -25.70
C LYS A 276 -6.94 -1.18 -26.35
N LYS A 277 -7.85 -2.16 -26.41
CA LYS A 277 -9.16 -1.97 -27.02
C LYS A 277 -10.01 -0.90 -26.32
N ALA A 278 -9.93 -0.78 -24.99
CA ALA A 278 -10.69 0.21 -24.24
C ALA A 278 -10.20 1.64 -24.49
N PHE A 279 -8.95 1.82 -24.91
CA PHE A 279 -8.29 3.12 -24.89
C PHE A 279 -7.83 3.61 -26.27
N GLU A 280 -7.75 2.74 -27.28
CA GLU A 280 -7.57 3.13 -28.70
C GLU A 280 -8.87 3.74 -29.32
N GLN A 281 -10.02 3.65 -28.64
CA GLN A 281 -11.31 4.18 -29.14
C GLN A 281 -11.57 5.65 -28.79
N HIS A 282 -10.60 6.35 -28.20
CA HIS A 282 -10.75 7.74 -27.71
C HIS A 282 -9.95 8.79 -28.52
N ASP A 283 -9.28 8.40 -29.61
CA ASP A 283 -8.50 9.30 -30.47
C ASP A 283 -9.26 9.79 -31.74
N ASP A 284 -10.55 9.48 -31.89
CA ASP A 284 -11.40 9.94 -33.02
C ASP A 284 -12.51 10.93 -32.58
#